data_AF-A0A3P3DQK1-F1
#
_entry.id   AF-A0A3P3DQK1-F1
#
_cell.length_a   1.000
_cell.length_b   1.000
_cell.length_c   1.000
_cell.angle_alpha   90.00
_cell.angle_beta   90.00
_cell.angle_gamma   90.00
#
_symmetry.space_group_name_H-M   'P 1'
#
loop_
_entity.id
_entity.type
_entity.pdbx_description
1 polymer ?
#
loop_
_entity_poly.entity_id
_entity_poly.type
_entity_poly.pdbx_seq_one_letter_code
_entity_poly.pdbx_strand_id
1 'polypeptide(L)'
;MNVLIVCAHFDANSFNASLLAATTRRLEAFGHKVRVSDLYAMRFQPVTLPEDFSDPENPAHIRYDTEQRHAAAKGRLPADVVAELEKIDWCDLMILQFPWYWFGLPAILKGWVHRVFAMGVAYGGGKWYERGAFSGRKAILNFSTGCFPGMCGPDGIRLRADNQNRTVAARIIALKKALGHRSYRVAPRLQSFKRPNILSMRLRRRSRRLSYLTGVSRVFLPGMQGVIPLFLSTYLKQSAS
;
A
#
# COMPACT_ATOMS: atom_id res chain seq x y z
N MET A 1 -10.86 -8.44 -24.47
CA MET A 1 -9.70 -8.59 -23.57
C MET A 1 -10.14 -9.23 -22.28
N ASN A 2 -9.21 -9.90 -21.63
CA ASN A 2 -9.31 -10.44 -20.29
C ASN A 2 -8.74 -9.41 -19.29
N VAL A 3 -9.54 -9.01 -18.30
CA VAL A 3 -9.17 -7.99 -17.31
C VAL A 3 -9.17 -8.60 -15.92
N LEU A 4 -8.04 -8.49 -15.22
CA LEU A 4 -7.95 -8.81 -13.80
C LEU A 4 -8.04 -7.52 -12.98
N ILE A 5 -8.97 -7.45 -12.03
CA ILE A 5 -9.04 -6.37 -11.05
C ILE A 5 -8.65 -6.92 -9.68
N VAL A 6 -7.57 -6.41 -9.10
CA VAL A 6 -7.17 -6.71 -7.72
C VAL A 6 -7.61 -5.56 -6.83
N CYS A 7 -8.60 -5.80 -5.96
CA CYS A 7 -9.19 -4.78 -5.09
C CYS A 7 -8.73 -4.96 -3.63
N ALA A 8 -8.39 -3.85 -2.98
CA ALA A 8 -7.94 -3.84 -1.59
C ALA A 8 -8.72 -2.83 -0.74
N HIS A 9 -10.01 -3.10 -0.50
CA HIS A 9 -10.83 -2.34 0.44
C HIS A 9 -11.78 -3.24 1.24
N PHE A 10 -11.83 -3.09 2.55
CA PHE A 10 -12.60 -3.97 3.44
C PHE A 10 -14.11 -3.67 3.48
N ASP A 11 -14.47 -2.40 3.34
CA ASP A 11 -15.87 -1.95 3.45
C ASP A 11 -16.59 -2.02 2.10
N ALA A 12 -17.62 -2.87 2.03
CA ALA A 12 -18.49 -3.05 0.87
C ALA A 12 -19.33 -1.80 0.52
N ASN A 13 -19.52 -0.88 1.48
CA ASN A 13 -20.25 0.37 1.27
C ASN A 13 -19.33 1.55 0.91
N SER A 14 -18.03 1.30 0.75
CA SER A 14 -17.05 2.34 0.46
C SER A 14 -17.14 2.88 -0.98
N PHE A 15 -16.51 4.04 -1.19
CA PHE A 15 -16.28 4.56 -2.53
C PHE A 15 -15.48 3.59 -3.42
N ASN A 16 -14.50 2.87 -2.85
CA ASN A 16 -13.73 1.87 -3.60
C ASN A 16 -14.60 0.67 -4.01
N ALA A 17 -15.50 0.20 -3.15
CA ALA A 17 -16.44 -0.86 -3.52
C ALA A 17 -17.40 -0.40 -4.64
N SER A 18 -17.91 0.84 -4.54
CA SER A 18 -18.73 1.44 -5.60
C SER A 18 -17.97 1.57 -6.92
N LEU A 19 -16.70 1.98 -6.85
CA LEU A 19 -15.82 2.12 -8.02
C LEU A 19 -15.50 0.76 -8.65
N LEU A 20 -15.33 -0.29 -7.86
CA LEU A 20 -15.13 -1.66 -8.34
C LEU A 20 -16.35 -2.11 -9.15
N ALA A 21 -17.55 -2.01 -8.55
CA ALA A 21 -18.79 -2.40 -9.19
C ALA A 21 -19.05 -1.60 -10.48
N ALA A 22 -18.78 -0.29 -10.48
CA ALA A 22 -18.89 0.54 -11.68
C ALA A 22 -17.89 0.13 -12.77
N THR A 23 -16.64 -0.15 -12.39
CA THR A 23 -15.57 -0.55 -13.32
C THR A 23 -15.87 -1.91 -13.95
N THR A 24 -16.20 -2.92 -13.16
CA THR A 24 -16.56 -4.27 -13.64
C THR A 24 -17.71 -4.21 -14.65
N ARG A 25 -18.84 -3.62 -14.25
CA ARG A 25 -20.01 -3.47 -15.11
C ARG A 25 -19.69 -2.74 -16.42
N ARG A 26 -18.87 -1.68 -16.38
CA ARG A 26 -18.52 -0.92 -17.58
C ARG A 26 -17.62 -1.72 -18.52
N LEU A 27 -16.64 -2.46 -17.99
CA LEU A 27 -15.77 -3.32 -18.78
C LEU A 27 -16.54 -4.46 -19.44
N GLU A 28 -17.44 -5.10 -18.69
CA GLU A 28 -18.31 -6.17 -19.20
C GLU A 28 -19.27 -5.66 -20.29
N ALA A 29 -19.85 -4.47 -20.10
CA ALA A 29 -20.69 -3.82 -21.11
C ALA A 29 -19.94 -3.51 -22.42
N PHE A 30 -18.60 -3.37 -22.36
CA PHE A 30 -17.74 -3.24 -23.54
C PHE A 30 -17.24 -4.59 -24.10
N GLY A 31 -17.81 -5.71 -23.64
CA GLY A 31 -17.47 -7.06 -24.11
C GLY A 31 -16.14 -7.60 -23.56
N HIS A 32 -15.61 -7.03 -22.49
CA HIS A 32 -14.42 -7.57 -21.82
C HIS A 32 -14.80 -8.64 -20.80
N LYS A 33 -13.95 -9.66 -20.65
CA LYS A 33 -14.09 -10.66 -19.58
C LYS A 33 -13.39 -10.12 -18.34
N VAL A 34 -14.04 -10.14 -17.19
CA VAL A 34 -13.48 -9.59 -15.94
C VAL A 34 -13.36 -10.69 -14.90
N ARG A 35 -12.19 -10.77 -14.25
CA ARG A 35 -11.98 -11.52 -13.01
C ARG A 35 -11.61 -10.55 -11.90
N VAL A 36 -12.10 -10.80 -10.70
CA VAL A 36 -11.84 -9.96 -9.53
C VAL A 36 -11.13 -10.78 -8.46
N SER A 37 -10.05 -10.24 -7.92
CA SER A 37 -9.43 -10.66 -6.67
C SER A 37 -9.72 -9.60 -5.61
N ASP A 38 -10.83 -9.79 -4.88
CA ASP A 38 -11.13 -8.98 -3.70
C ASP A 38 -10.36 -9.54 -2.51
N LEU A 39 -9.23 -8.90 -2.19
CA LEU A 39 -8.29 -9.43 -1.21
C LEU A 39 -8.90 -9.55 0.19
N TYR A 40 -9.84 -8.67 0.55
CA TYR A 40 -10.50 -8.73 1.85
C TYR A 40 -11.57 -9.81 1.86
N ALA A 41 -12.38 -9.93 0.81
CA ALA A 41 -13.37 -11.02 0.70
C ALA A 41 -12.71 -12.40 0.67
N MET A 42 -11.57 -12.51 -0.01
CA MET A 42 -10.75 -13.75 -0.07
C MET A 42 -10.04 -14.06 1.26
N ARG A 43 -9.97 -13.11 2.19
CA ARG A 43 -9.09 -13.17 3.37
C ARG A 43 -7.66 -13.52 2.98
N PHE A 44 -7.17 -12.91 1.91
CA PHE A 44 -5.83 -13.18 1.38
C PHE A 44 -4.79 -12.97 2.47
N GLN A 45 -3.92 -13.95 2.70
CA GLN A 45 -2.83 -13.86 3.68
C GLN A 45 -1.73 -12.93 3.14
N PRO A 46 -1.54 -11.71 3.67
CA PRO A 46 -0.56 -10.79 3.12
C PRO A 46 0.83 -10.96 3.73
N VAL A 47 0.94 -11.68 4.84
CA VAL A 47 2.21 -11.93 5.52
C VAL A 47 2.81 -13.20 4.93
N THR A 48 4.04 -13.12 4.43
CA THR A 48 4.80 -14.34 4.15
C THR A 48 5.15 -15.00 5.46
N LEU A 49 4.88 -16.30 5.54
CA LEU A 49 5.20 -17.11 6.70
C LEU A 49 6.06 -18.32 6.29
N PRO A 50 6.74 -19.00 7.22
CA PRO A 50 7.50 -20.21 6.92
C PRO A 50 6.68 -21.29 6.21
N GLU A 51 5.37 -21.36 6.46
CA GLU A 51 4.48 -22.35 5.84
C GLU A 51 4.30 -22.13 4.33
N ASP A 52 4.70 -20.97 3.80
CA ASP A 52 4.77 -20.74 2.35
C ASP A 52 5.84 -21.62 1.68
N PHE A 53 6.77 -22.18 2.46
CA PHE A 53 7.91 -22.97 2.01
C PHE A 53 7.84 -24.40 2.58
N SER A 54 6.88 -25.19 2.08
CA SER A 54 6.62 -26.56 2.56
C SER A 54 7.76 -27.56 2.31
N ASP A 55 8.63 -27.28 1.34
CA ASP A 55 9.85 -28.06 1.04
C ASP A 55 10.99 -27.08 0.70
N PRO A 56 11.65 -26.51 1.72
CA PRO A 56 12.71 -25.55 1.51
C PRO A 56 14.00 -26.24 1.09
N GLU A 57 14.75 -25.61 0.19
CA GLU A 57 16.07 -26.07 -0.25
C GLU A 57 17.08 -26.06 0.90
N ASN A 58 16.99 -25.06 1.78
CA ASN A 58 17.76 -24.98 3.01
C ASN A 58 16.86 -24.80 4.24
N PRO A 59 16.37 -25.91 4.85
CA PRO A 59 15.50 -25.84 6.03
C PRO A 59 16.14 -25.14 7.23
N ALA A 60 17.46 -25.13 7.34
CA ALA A 60 18.18 -24.49 8.43
C ALA A 60 18.24 -22.96 8.29
N HIS A 61 18.02 -22.40 7.09
CA HIS A 61 18.09 -20.96 6.83
C HIS A 61 17.22 -20.56 5.64
N ILE A 62 15.98 -20.21 5.94
CA ILE A 62 14.98 -19.80 4.95
C ILE A 62 15.32 -18.42 4.38
N ARG A 63 15.83 -18.41 3.15
CA ARG A 63 16.04 -17.19 2.37
C ARG A 63 14.87 -16.97 1.43
N TYR A 64 14.07 -15.96 1.70
CA TYR A 64 12.84 -15.66 0.96
C TYR A 64 12.98 -15.74 -0.57
N ASP A 65 14.00 -15.09 -1.13
CA ASP A 65 14.24 -14.98 -2.56
C ASP A 65 14.61 -16.34 -3.20
N THR A 66 15.55 -17.06 -2.58
CA THR A 66 16.00 -18.38 -3.05
C THR A 66 14.89 -19.42 -2.91
N GLU A 67 14.19 -19.43 -1.77
CA GLU A 67 13.15 -20.41 -1.50
C GLU A 67 11.91 -20.20 -2.37
N GLN A 68 11.55 -18.95 -2.69
CA GLN A 68 10.51 -18.68 -3.70
C GLN A 68 10.88 -19.25 -5.06
N ARG A 69 12.14 -19.08 -5.49
CA ARG A 69 12.62 -19.64 -6.76
C ARG A 69 12.61 -21.16 -6.74
N HIS A 70 13.04 -21.77 -5.64
CA HIS A 70 13.03 -23.23 -5.48
C HIS A 70 11.59 -23.76 -5.55
N ALA A 71 10.68 -23.20 -4.76
CA ALA A 71 9.27 -23.56 -4.76
C ALA A 71 8.63 -23.38 -6.15
N ALA A 72 8.94 -22.28 -6.85
CA ALA A 72 8.47 -22.06 -8.22
C ALA A 72 8.98 -23.13 -9.20
N ALA A 73 10.27 -23.49 -9.13
CA ALA A 73 10.85 -24.52 -9.99
C ALA A 73 10.28 -25.93 -9.73
N LYS A 74 9.83 -26.20 -8.49
CA LYS A 74 9.23 -27.47 -8.09
C LYS A 74 7.71 -27.50 -8.20
N GLY A 75 7.06 -26.39 -8.57
CA GLY A 75 5.60 -26.29 -8.57
C GLY A 75 4.98 -26.38 -7.18
N ARG A 76 5.69 -25.89 -6.15
CA ARG A 76 5.33 -25.97 -4.72
C ARG A 76 5.00 -24.60 -4.10
N LEU A 77 4.66 -23.62 -4.94
CA LEU A 77 4.18 -22.33 -4.44
C LEU A 77 2.84 -22.51 -3.69
N PRO A 78 2.54 -21.65 -2.70
CA PRO A 78 1.27 -21.69 -1.98
C PRO A 78 0.07 -21.66 -2.93
N ALA A 79 -0.98 -22.43 -2.62
CA ALA A 79 -2.14 -22.58 -3.51
C ALA A 79 -2.84 -21.24 -3.81
N ASP A 80 -2.90 -20.34 -2.82
CA ASP A 80 -3.46 -19.00 -2.99
C ASP A 80 -2.59 -18.14 -3.92
N VAL A 81 -1.27 -18.28 -3.85
CA VAL A 81 -0.32 -17.64 -4.78
C VAL A 81 -0.47 -18.18 -6.20
N VAL A 82 -0.58 -19.49 -6.37
CA VAL A 82 -0.78 -20.14 -7.68
C VAL A 82 -2.07 -19.66 -8.33
N ALA A 83 -3.18 -19.62 -7.58
CA ALA A 83 -4.47 -19.13 -8.09
C ALA A 83 -4.40 -17.67 -8.59
N GLU A 84 -3.62 -16.81 -7.93
CA GLU A 84 -3.43 -15.43 -8.38
C GLU A 84 -2.51 -15.33 -9.60
N LEU A 85 -1.46 -16.16 -9.66
CA LEU A 85 -0.58 -16.26 -10.83
C LEU A 85 -1.35 -16.72 -12.09
N GLU A 86 -2.27 -17.67 -11.95
CA GLU A 86 -3.13 -18.11 -13.06
C GLU A 86 -4.04 -16.98 -13.56
N LYS A 87 -4.57 -16.14 -12.67
CA LYS A 87 -5.35 -14.96 -13.06
C LYS A 87 -4.48 -13.93 -13.78
N ILE A 88 -3.24 -13.74 -13.33
CA ILE A 88 -2.28 -12.86 -14.00
C ILE A 88 -1.95 -13.40 -15.39
N ASP A 89 -1.75 -14.71 -15.52
CA ASP A 89 -1.49 -15.37 -16.79
C ASP A 89 -2.63 -15.22 -17.80
N TRP A 90 -3.86 -15.36 -17.30
CA TRP A 90 -5.07 -15.22 -18.08
C TRP A 90 -5.35 -13.78 -18.59
N CYS A 91 -4.85 -12.74 -17.92
CA CYS A 91 -5.24 -11.35 -18.20
C CYS A 91 -4.35 -10.61 -19.21
N ASP A 92 -4.97 -9.77 -20.03
CA ASP A 92 -4.29 -8.80 -20.92
C ASP A 92 -4.03 -7.47 -20.19
N LEU A 93 -4.93 -7.13 -19.26
CA LEU A 93 -4.93 -5.91 -18.47
C LEU A 93 -5.13 -6.22 -16.98
N MET A 94 -4.21 -5.77 -16.14
CA MET A 94 -4.35 -5.80 -14.69
C MET A 94 -4.67 -4.41 -14.13
N ILE A 95 -5.70 -4.30 -13.30
CA ILE A 95 -6.08 -3.08 -12.59
C ILE A 95 -5.86 -3.30 -11.09
N LEU A 96 -4.98 -2.52 -10.48
CA LEU A 96 -4.81 -2.50 -9.03
C LEU A 96 -5.68 -1.39 -8.45
N GLN A 97 -6.75 -1.76 -7.74
CA GLN A 97 -7.71 -0.83 -7.17
C GLN A 97 -7.60 -0.72 -5.66
N PHE A 98 -7.28 0.46 -5.13
CA PHE A 98 -7.03 0.62 -3.70
C PHE A 98 -7.17 2.06 -3.20
N PRO A 99 -7.45 2.26 -1.90
CA PRO A 99 -7.24 3.56 -1.27
C PRO A 99 -5.74 3.81 -1.03
N TRP A 100 -5.29 5.03 -1.33
CA TRP A 100 -3.89 5.42 -1.16
C TRP A 100 -3.56 5.62 0.33
N TYR A 101 -2.90 4.64 0.95
CA TYR A 101 -2.56 4.63 2.38
C TYR A 101 -1.07 4.83 2.60
N TRP A 102 -0.71 5.79 3.48
CA TRP A 102 0.69 6.07 3.84
C TRP A 102 1.62 6.18 2.63
N PHE A 103 1.16 6.93 1.62
CA PHE A 103 1.86 7.10 0.36
C PHE A 103 2.04 5.82 -0.47
N GLY A 104 1.49 4.66 -0.12
CA GLY A 104 1.65 3.42 -0.87
C GLY A 104 0.38 2.58 -1.00
N LEU A 105 0.60 1.28 -1.20
CA LEU A 105 -0.45 0.27 -1.25
C LEU A 105 -0.95 -0.01 0.18
N PRO A 106 -2.24 -0.36 0.38
CA PRO A 106 -2.68 -1.00 1.61
C PRO A 106 -1.83 -2.23 1.93
N ALA A 107 -1.64 -2.54 3.21
CA ALA A 107 -0.78 -3.65 3.64
C ALA A 107 -1.15 -4.98 2.97
N ILE A 108 -2.45 -5.27 2.84
CA ILE A 108 -2.94 -6.50 2.20
C ILE A 108 -2.52 -6.60 0.73
N LEU A 109 -2.56 -5.48 0.00
CA LEU A 109 -2.14 -5.42 -1.40
C LEU A 109 -0.62 -5.47 -1.54
N LYS A 110 0.12 -4.85 -0.60
CA LYS A 110 1.58 -4.97 -0.58
C LYS A 110 2.02 -6.42 -0.34
N GLY A 111 1.34 -7.12 0.57
CA GLY A 111 1.54 -8.55 0.81
C GLY A 111 1.21 -9.42 -0.39
N TRP A 112 0.10 -9.13 -1.07
CA TRP A 112 -0.23 -9.77 -2.35
C TRP A 112 0.88 -9.57 -3.38
N VAL A 113 1.40 -8.35 -3.55
CA VAL A 113 2.54 -8.09 -4.44
C VAL A 113 3.77 -8.90 -4.02
N HIS A 114 4.09 -8.97 -2.72
CA HIS A 114 5.25 -9.72 -2.24
C HIS A 114 5.15 -11.22 -2.55
N ARG A 115 4.01 -11.83 -2.24
CA ARG A 115 3.82 -13.28 -2.33
C ARG A 115 3.56 -13.72 -3.78
N VAL A 116 2.78 -12.95 -4.55
CA VAL A 116 2.38 -13.31 -5.92
C VAL A 116 3.46 -12.99 -6.96
N PHE A 117 4.20 -11.88 -6.81
CA PHE A 117 5.32 -11.61 -7.72
C PHE A 117 6.56 -12.38 -7.28
N ALA A 118 6.44 -13.70 -7.20
CA ALA A 118 7.48 -14.61 -6.73
C ALA A 118 8.69 -14.65 -7.67
N MET A 119 9.87 -14.79 -7.08
CA MET A 119 11.12 -14.99 -7.82
C MET A 119 11.09 -16.31 -8.60
N GLY A 120 11.64 -16.30 -9.81
CA GLY A 120 11.56 -17.44 -10.74
C GLY A 120 10.33 -17.40 -11.63
N VAL A 121 9.21 -16.85 -11.14
CA VAL A 121 7.98 -16.63 -11.93
C VAL A 121 7.98 -15.23 -12.52
N ALA A 122 7.73 -14.21 -11.70
CA ALA A 122 7.49 -12.82 -12.12
C ALA A 122 8.79 -12.06 -12.42
N TYR A 123 9.87 -12.36 -11.71
CA TYR A 123 11.18 -11.72 -11.87
C TYR A 123 12.34 -12.66 -11.57
N GLY A 124 13.57 -12.22 -11.87
CA GLY A 124 14.80 -13.01 -11.71
C GLY A 124 15.20 -13.77 -12.98
N GLY A 125 16.42 -14.32 -13.01
CA GLY A 125 16.91 -15.10 -14.16
C GLY A 125 16.98 -14.32 -15.48
N GLY A 126 17.31 -13.02 -15.43
CA GLY A 126 17.37 -12.16 -16.62
C GLY A 126 16.07 -11.43 -16.97
N LYS A 127 14.96 -11.74 -16.28
CA LYS A 127 13.66 -11.09 -16.44
C LYS A 127 13.65 -9.71 -15.76
N TRP A 128 14.15 -8.71 -16.47
CA TRP A 128 14.27 -7.33 -15.98
C TRP A 128 13.49 -6.37 -16.86
N TYR A 129 12.69 -5.51 -16.24
CA TYR A 129 11.99 -4.39 -16.89
C TYR A 129 11.25 -4.81 -18.17
N GLU A 130 11.67 -4.32 -19.34
CA GLU A 130 11.06 -4.61 -20.65
C GLU A 130 11.13 -6.09 -21.04
N ARG A 131 12.11 -6.83 -20.50
CA ARG A 131 12.26 -8.29 -20.64
C ARG A 131 11.61 -9.07 -19.48
N GLY A 132 10.76 -8.41 -18.69
CA GLY A 132 10.07 -9.02 -17.56
C GLY A 132 9.09 -10.13 -17.98
N ALA A 133 8.67 -10.95 -17.02
CA ALA A 133 7.77 -12.08 -17.25
C ALA A 133 6.42 -11.70 -17.87
N PHE A 134 6.00 -10.45 -17.66
CA PHE A 134 4.70 -9.93 -18.10
C PHE A 134 4.83 -8.94 -19.27
N SER A 135 5.90 -9.03 -20.06
CA SER A 135 6.09 -8.19 -21.24
C SER A 135 4.91 -8.32 -22.20
N GLY A 136 4.49 -7.20 -22.81
CA GLY A 136 3.30 -7.11 -23.67
C GLY A 136 1.95 -6.97 -22.93
N ARG A 137 1.88 -7.23 -21.62
CA ARG A 137 0.67 -7.00 -20.81
C ARG A 137 0.62 -5.58 -20.28
N LYS A 138 -0.59 -5.09 -19.98
CA LYS A 138 -0.81 -3.74 -19.47
C LYS A 138 -1.23 -3.77 -18.01
N ALA A 139 -0.82 -2.74 -17.25
CA ALA A 139 -1.25 -2.54 -15.88
C ALA A 139 -1.69 -1.09 -15.61
N ILE A 140 -2.73 -0.91 -14.81
CA ILE A 140 -3.25 0.39 -14.38
C ILE A 140 -3.35 0.42 -12.86
N LEU A 141 -2.94 1.54 -12.25
CA LEU A 141 -3.25 1.84 -10.85
C LEU A 141 -4.51 2.71 -10.80
N ASN A 142 -5.55 2.23 -10.13
CA ASN A 142 -6.80 2.95 -9.90
C ASN A 142 -6.97 3.21 -8.41
N PHE A 143 -6.62 4.41 -7.93
CA PHE A 143 -6.63 4.66 -6.48
C PHE A 143 -7.36 5.93 -6.09
N SER A 144 -8.02 5.88 -4.93
CA SER A 144 -8.64 7.03 -4.28
C SER A 144 -7.69 7.67 -3.27
N THR A 145 -7.73 8.99 -3.13
CA THR A 145 -6.95 9.71 -2.12
C THR A 145 -7.79 10.77 -1.42
N GLY A 146 -7.51 11.00 -0.13
CA GLY A 146 -8.05 12.14 0.61
C GLY A 146 -7.31 13.45 0.33
N CYS A 147 -6.30 13.44 -0.55
CA CYS A 147 -5.56 14.65 -0.90
C CYS A 147 -6.41 15.58 -1.78
N PHE A 148 -6.34 16.88 -1.50
CA PHE A 148 -6.88 17.89 -2.39
C PHE A 148 -6.03 17.99 -3.67
N PRO A 149 -6.61 18.39 -4.81
CA PRO A 149 -5.88 18.52 -6.07
C PRO A 149 -4.57 19.31 -5.95
N GLY A 150 -4.57 20.45 -5.24
CA GLY A 150 -3.36 21.27 -5.03
C GLY A 150 -2.27 20.60 -4.19
N MET A 151 -2.60 19.59 -3.36
CA MET A 151 -1.60 18.82 -2.61
C MET A 151 -0.86 17.80 -3.48
N CYS A 152 -1.52 17.33 -4.53
CA CYS A 152 -1.02 16.35 -5.49
C CYS A 152 -0.67 16.97 -6.85
N GLY A 153 -0.57 18.30 -6.93
CA GLY A 153 -0.01 18.99 -8.10
C GLY A 153 1.52 18.90 -8.12
N PRO A 154 2.18 19.31 -9.22
CA PRO A 154 3.65 19.34 -9.34
C PRO A 154 4.35 20.07 -8.18
N ASP A 155 3.77 21.19 -7.73
CA ASP A 155 4.28 21.98 -6.60
C ASP A 155 3.61 21.63 -5.27
N GLY A 156 2.70 20.66 -5.28
CA GLY A 156 1.93 20.23 -4.13
C GLY A 156 2.80 19.52 -3.10
N ILE A 157 2.58 19.82 -1.81
CA ILE A 157 3.39 19.30 -0.69
C ILE A 157 3.61 17.77 -0.70
N ARG A 158 2.72 17.00 -1.34
CA ARG A 158 2.85 15.54 -1.42
C ARG A 158 3.70 15.06 -2.60
N LEU A 159 3.88 15.87 -3.65
CA LEU A 159 4.61 15.47 -4.86
C LEU A 159 5.83 16.32 -5.17
N ARG A 160 6.20 17.30 -4.32
CA ARG A 160 7.45 18.07 -4.48
C ARG A 160 8.69 17.17 -4.56
N ALA A 161 9.74 17.69 -5.21
CA ALA A 161 10.98 16.95 -5.49
C ALA A 161 11.76 16.53 -4.25
N ASP A 162 11.66 17.33 -3.19
CA ASP A 162 12.25 17.09 -1.87
C ASP A 162 11.47 16.06 -1.04
N ASN A 163 10.24 15.70 -1.43
CA ASN A 163 9.48 14.68 -0.73
C ASN A 163 10.03 13.28 -1.05
N GLN A 164 10.79 12.72 -0.10
CA GLN A 164 11.36 11.38 -0.19
C GLN A 164 10.31 10.26 -0.18
N ASN A 165 9.04 10.54 0.16
CA ASN A 165 7.94 9.56 0.14
C ASN A 165 7.32 9.33 -1.26
N ARG A 166 8.09 9.55 -2.33
CA ARG A 166 7.62 9.34 -3.72
C ARG A 166 7.59 7.85 -4.07
N THR A 167 6.52 7.17 -3.67
CA THR A 167 6.23 5.81 -4.16
C THR A 167 5.85 5.82 -5.64
N VAL A 168 5.71 4.64 -6.24
CA VAL A 168 5.24 4.46 -7.63
C VAL A 168 3.95 5.23 -7.91
N ALA A 169 2.97 5.20 -6.99
CA ALA A 169 1.72 5.93 -7.13
C ALA A 169 1.94 7.46 -7.16
N ALA A 170 2.77 7.99 -6.26
CA ALA A 170 3.13 9.41 -6.24
C ALA A 170 3.87 9.83 -7.52
N ARG A 171 4.77 8.99 -8.03
CA ARG A 171 5.55 9.24 -9.25
C ARG A 171 4.66 9.22 -10.49
N ILE A 172 3.66 8.34 -10.56
CA ILE A 172 2.68 8.30 -11.67
C ILE A 172 1.87 9.60 -11.74
N ILE A 173 1.42 10.13 -10.60
CA ILE A 173 0.72 11.43 -10.56
C ILE A 173 1.68 12.56 -10.99
N ALA A 174 2.90 12.58 -10.43
CA ALA A 174 3.88 13.63 -10.72
C ALA A 174 4.33 13.66 -12.19
N LEU A 175 4.42 12.49 -12.83
CA LEU A 175 4.80 12.35 -14.24
C LEU A 175 3.63 12.58 -15.22
N LYS A 176 2.45 13.00 -14.75
CA LYS A 176 1.22 13.15 -15.56
C LYS A 176 0.87 11.89 -16.37
N LYS A 177 1.28 10.70 -15.90
CA LYS A 177 0.94 9.40 -16.50
C LYS A 177 -0.41 8.87 -16.00
N ALA A 178 -1.17 9.67 -15.27
CA ALA A 178 -2.53 9.35 -14.87
C ALA A 178 -3.50 9.66 -16.03
N LEU A 179 -4.25 8.66 -16.48
CA LEU A 179 -5.29 8.80 -17.51
C LEU A 179 -6.53 9.59 -17.03
N GLY A 180 -6.51 10.11 -15.81
CA GLY A 180 -7.53 10.99 -15.26
C GLY A 180 -7.33 11.22 -13.77
N HIS A 181 -7.06 12.46 -13.37
CA HIS A 181 -7.24 12.88 -11.98
C HIS A 181 -8.64 13.51 -11.87
N ARG A 182 -9.61 12.77 -11.33
CA ARG A 182 -10.92 13.31 -10.99
C ARG A 182 -11.04 13.46 -9.48
N SER A 183 -11.08 14.69 -9.01
CA SER A 183 -11.36 14.98 -7.61
C SER A 183 -12.88 14.94 -7.38
N TYR A 184 -13.36 13.90 -6.70
CA TYR A 184 -14.74 13.86 -6.22
C TYR A 184 -14.80 14.54 -4.86
N ARG A 185 -15.58 15.62 -4.73
CA ARG A 185 -15.94 16.15 -3.41
C ARG A 185 -17.03 15.27 -2.84
N VAL A 186 -16.64 14.17 -2.19
CA VAL A 186 -17.58 13.39 -1.38
C VAL A 186 -17.89 14.26 -0.16
N ALA A 187 -19.05 14.91 -0.16
CA ALA A 187 -19.54 15.59 1.03
C ALA A 187 -19.76 14.52 2.11
N PRO A 188 -18.99 14.51 3.21
CA PRO A 188 -19.20 13.54 4.26
C PRO A 188 -20.59 13.82 4.84
N ARG A 189 -21.50 12.84 4.77
CA ARG A 189 -22.91 13.03 5.14
C ARG A 189 -23.10 13.44 6.61
N LEU A 190 -22.06 13.35 7.46
CA LEU A 190 -22.11 13.64 8.89
C LEU A 190 -20.74 14.04 9.49
N GLN A 191 -19.78 14.61 8.74
CA GLN A 191 -18.61 15.21 9.41
C GLN A 191 -19.01 16.59 9.91
N SER A 192 -19.51 16.62 11.14
CA SER A 192 -19.95 17.81 11.86
C SER A 192 -18.88 18.91 11.77
N PHE A 193 -19.09 19.89 10.90
CA PHE A 193 -18.44 21.19 10.93
C PHE A 193 -18.92 22.05 12.11
N LYS A 194 -19.19 21.43 13.27
CA LYS A 194 -19.44 22.17 14.52
C LYS A 194 -18.08 22.48 15.16
N ARG A 195 -17.53 23.63 14.72
CA ARG A 195 -16.37 24.38 15.24
C ARG A 195 -14.98 23.81 14.90
N PRO A 196 -14.22 24.44 13.99
CA PRO A 196 -12.79 24.19 13.89
C PRO A 196 -12.10 24.77 15.14
N ASN A 197 -11.45 23.92 15.92
CA ASN A 197 -10.71 24.33 17.11
C ASN A 197 -9.36 24.99 16.68
N ILE A 198 -9.44 26.18 16.07
CA ILE A 198 -8.32 26.97 15.51
C ILE A 198 -7.25 27.28 16.57
N LEU A 199 -7.64 27.36 17.85
CA LEU A 199 -6.74 27.54 18.99
C LEU A 199 -5.76 26.37 19.15
N SER A 200 -6.20 25.12 18.95
CA SER A 200 -5.35 23.93 19.10
C SER A 200 -4.22 23.85 18.06
N MET A 201 -4.48 24.30 16.82
CA MET A 201 -3.47 24.29 15.75
C MET A 201 -2.42 25.40 15.93
N ARG A 202 -2.80 26.57 16.46
CA ARG A 202 -1.84 27.65 16.80
C ARG A 202 -0.94 27.23 17.97
N LEU A 203 -1.50 26.60 19.00
CA LEU A 203 -0.74 26.06 20.13
C LEU A 203 0.24 24.95 19.70
N ARG A 204 -0.18 24.03 18.81
CA ARG A 204 0.71 23.00 18.25
C ARG A 204 1.84 23.56 17.38
N ARG A 205 1.61 24.68 16.67
CA ARG A 205 2.67 25.37 15.89
C ARG A 205 3.66 26.10 16.81
N ARG A 206 3.19 26.68 17.91
CA ARG A 206 4.05 27.29 18.94
C ARG A 206 4.88 26.24 19.69
N SER A 207 4.29 25.12 20.09
CA SER A 207 5.02 24.05 20.77
C SER A 207 6.10 23.42 19.88
N ARG A 208 5.83 23.22 18.59
CA ARG A 208 6.85 22.73 17.64
C ARG A 208 8.02 23.70 17.46
N ARG A 209 7.80 25.03 17.47
CA ARG A 209 8.91 25.99 17.43
C ARG A 209 9.78 25.95 18.68
N LEU A 210 9.18 25.70 19.85
CA LEU A 210 9.92 25.54 21.11
C LEU A 210 10.74 24.23 21.14
N SER A 211 10.21 23.13 20.59
CA SER A 211 10.95 21.86 20.53
C SER A 211 12.20 21.89 19.65
N TYR A 212 12.28 22.78 18.64
CA TYR A 212 13.51 22.97 17.85
C TYR A 212 14.56 23.83 18.56
N LEU A 213 14.18 24.61 19.57
CA LEU A 213 15.09 25.46 20.35
C LEU A 213 15.69 24.75 21.58
N THR A 214 15.14 23.61 21.98
CA THR A 214 15.60 22.82 23.14
C THR A 214 16.10 21.41 22.80
N GLY A 215 16.34 21.12 21.51
CA GLY A 215 16.67 19.79 21.01
C GLY A 215 18.09 19.63 20.47
N VAL A 216 19.11 20.17 21.16
CA VAL A 216 20.50 19.70 21.01
C VAL A 216 20.79 18.77 22.18
N SER A 217 21.36 17.61 21.88
CA SER A 217 21.81 16.54 22.78
C SER A 217 20.81 15.42 23.03
N ARG A 218 20.85 14.40 22.15
CA ARG A 218 21.01 12.99 22.55
C ARG A 218 21.41 12.16 21.32
N VAL A 219 22.69 12.28 20.99
CA VAL A 219 23.44 11.21 20.33
C VAL A 219 23.55 10.09 21.36
N PHE A 220 22.92 8.95 21.11
CA PHE A 220 23.11 7.74 21.91
C PHE A 220 24.44 7.10 21.49
N LEU A 221 25.45 7.17 22.37
CA LEU A 221 26.60 6.27 22.37
C LEU A 221 26.25 5.01 23.17
N PRO A 222 26.76 3.82 22.79
CA PRO A 222 26.38 2.55 23.39
C PRO A 222 27.12 2.28 24.71
N GLY A 223 26.41 1.72 25.69
CA GLY A 223 27.01 1.13 26.89
C GLY A 223 26.69 1.84 28.20
N MET A 224 25.50 1.59 28.76
CA MET A 224 25.28 1.55 30.20
C MET A 224 24.06 0.66 30.49
N GLN A 225 24.31 -0.49 31.11
CA GLN A 225 23.31 -1.38 31.70
C GLN A 225 22.75 -0.75 32.97
N GLY A 226 21.44 -0.97 33.21
CA GLY A 226 20.82 -0.81 34.52
C GLY A 226 20.27 0.58 34.83
N VAL A 227 18.95 0.68 34.90
CA VAL A 227 18.13 1.31 35.97
C VAL A 227 16.72 1.53 35.42
N ILE A 228 15.77 0.87 36.07
CA ILE A 228 14.31 0.93 35.84
C ILE A 228 13.82 2.37 36.09
N PRO A 229 13.04 3.02 35.19
CA PRO A 229 12.53 4.35 35.47
C PRO A 229 11.23 4.30 36.28
N LEU A 230 11.35 4.67 37.56
CA LEU A 230 10.27 5.15 38.42
C LEU A 230 9.83 6.54 37.94
N PHE A 231 8.88 6.62 37.01
CA PHE A 231 8.26 7.90 36.61
C PHE A 231 6.78 7.72 36.25
N LEU A 232 5.98 7.25 37.21
CA LEU A 232 4.52 7.16 37.09
C LEU A 232 3.76 7.78 38.29
N SER A 233 4.42 8.61 39.10
CA SER A 233 3.82 9.18 40.33
C SER A 233 3.50 10.69 40.25
N THR A 234 4.06 11.45 39.32
CA THR A 234 3.95 12.92 39.35
C THR A 234 2.92 13.55 38.41
N TYR A 235 2.15 12.75 37.64
CA TYR A 235 1.16 13.30 36.69
C TYR A 235 -0.33 13.14 37.09
N LEU A 236 -0.64 12.57 38.26
CA LEU A 236 -2.01 12.36 38.74
C LEU A 236 -2.43 13.27 39.92
N LYS A 237 -1.74 14.39 40.15
CA LYS A 237 -2.09 15.34 41.24
C LYS A 237 -2.40 16.79 40.81
N GLN A 238 -2.65 17.06 39.53
CA GLN A 238 -3.02 18.40 39.05
C GLN A 238 -4.32 18.46 38.23
N SER A 239 -5.28 17.57 38.49
CA SER A 239 -6.67 17.76 38.04
C SER A 239 -7.65 17.53 39.19
N ALA A 240 -7.57 18.38 40.21
CA ALA A 240 -8.60 18.57 41.23
C ALA A 240 -8.40 19.94 41.90
N SER A 241 -8.81 21.00 41.19
CA SER A 241 -9.21 22.32 41.73
C SER A 241 -9.74 23.16 40.59
#